data_AF-A0A085ZZA1-F1
#
_entry.id   AF-A0A085ZZA1-F1
#
_cell.length_a   1.000
_cell.length_b   1.000
_cell.length_c   1.000
_cell.angle_alpha   90.00
_cell.angle_beta   90.00
_cell.angle_gamma   90.00
#
_symmetry.space_group_name_H-M   'P 1'
#
loop_
_entity.id
_entity.type
_entity.pdbx_description
1 polymer ?
#
loop_
_entity_poly.entity_id
_entity_poly.type
_entity_poly.pdbx_seq_one_letter_code
_entity_poly.pdbx_strand_id
1 'polypeptide(L)'
;MSIIISCKSEDSSEGYIGTWLEVKQKGNEFVLVDCGYDGERIETSRDSIFEKGIMEDSNMKIDHIKQSNDGISLFTDKLEKSYYRFQWIDKDKGISKWEITYDGSSTVVKYFVNKLNFKSIKTIKGTKEDCITSEDVGDSVNDSM
;
A
#
# COMPACT_ATOMS: atom_id res chain seq x y z
N MET A 1 3.77 28.77 -35.61
CA MET A 1 3.93 27.31 -35.76
C MET A 1 4.20 26.76 -34.37
N SER A 2 3.14 26.35 -33.68
CA SER A 2 3.17 26.01 -32.26
C SER A 2 3.51 24.53 -32.11
N ILE A 3 4.66 24.21 -31.52
CA ILE A 3 4.99 22.86 -31.09
C ILE A 3 4.49 22.75 -29.65
N ILE A 4 3.25 22.27 -29.49
CA ILE A 4 2.74 21.88 -28.18
C ILE A 4 3.36 20.53 -27.87
N ILE A 5 4.46 20.54 -27.12
CA ILE A 5 5.03 19.32 -26.53
C ILE A 5 4.05 18.91 -25.41
N SER A 6 3.03 18.15 -25.79
CA SER A 6 2.20 17.44 -24.84
C SER A 6 3.06 16.33 -24.26
N CYS A 7 3.62 16.55 -23.07
CA CYS A 7 4.09 15.47 -22.21
C CYS A 7 2.88 14.56 -21.93
N LYS A 8 2.72 13.50 -22.73
CA LYS A 8 1.96 12.34 -22.28
C LYS A 8 2.76 11.76 -21.13
N SER A 9 2.22 11.86 -19.92
CA SER A 9 2.67 11.01 -18.81
C SER A 9 2.75 9.59 -19.35
N GLU A 10 3.91 8.95 -19.20
CA GLU A 10 4.04 7.53 -19.46
C GLU A 10 2.96 6.82 -18.65
N ASP A 11 1.93 6.30 -19.33
CA ASP A 11 1.15 5.19 -18.81
C ASP A 11 2.20 4.11 -18.54
N SER A 12 2.65 3.96 -17.29
CA SER A 12 3.42 2.79 -16.95
C SER A 12 2.53 1.61 -17.28
N SER A 13 2.95 0.77 -18.23
CA SER A 13 2.25 -0.45 -18.64
C SER A 13 1.91 -1.38 -17.47
N GLU A 14 2.54 -1.12 -16.33
CA GLU A 14 2.43 -1.81 -15.06
C GLU A 14 1.67 -0.94 -14.06
N GLY A 15 0.37 -1.20 -13.90
CA GLY A 15 -0.52 -0.41 -13.06
C GLY A 15 -0.23 -0.47 -11.56
N TYR A 16 0.69 -1.33 -11.13
CA TYR A 16 1.11 -1.46 -9.73
C TYR A 16 2.24 -0.49 -9.35
N ILE A 17 2.95 0.11 -10.32
CA ILE A 17 4.07 1.04 -10.04
C ILE A 17 3.53 2.35 -9.48
N GLY A 18 4.15 2.86 -8.42
CA GLY A 18 3.87 4.17 -7.87
C GLY A 18 3.91 4.21 -6.35
N THR A 19 3.37 5.29 -5.79
CA THR A 19 3.17 5.43 -4.35
C THR A 19 1.70 5.19 -4.02
N TRP A 20 1.46 4.36 -3.01
CA TRP A 20 0.14 3.90 -2.62
C TRP A 20 -0.07 4.17 -1.14
N LEU A 21 -1.13 4.90 -0.79
CA LEU A 21 -1.46 5.28 0.57
C LEU A 21 -2.55 4.36 1.11
N GLU A 22 -2.37 3.83 2.31
CA GLU A 22 -3.34 2.90 2.88
C GLU A 22 -4.72 3.57 3.04
N VAL A 23 -5.77 2.87 2.64
CA VAL A 23 -7.16 3.27 2.88
C VAL A 23 -7.88 2.15 3.63
N LYS A 24 -8.81 2.52 4.50
CA LYS A 24 -9.67 1.54 5.19
C LYS A 24 -11.01 1.44 4.46
N GLN A 25 -11.53 0.23 4.36
CA GLN A 25 -12.89 0.01 3.88
C GLN A 25 -13.87 0.19 5.04
N LYS A 26 -14.77 1.16 4.93
CA LYS A 26 -15.86 1.40 5.90
C LYS A 26 -17.20 1.29 5.18
N GLY A 27 -17.86 0.15 5.36
CA GLY A 27 -19.04 -0.21 4.57
C GLY A 27 -18.69 -0.33 3.09
N ASN A 28 -19.35 0.47 2.26
CA ASN A 28 -19.15 0.48 0.80
C ASN A 28 -18.16 1.55 0.32
N GLU A 29 -17.55 2.30 1.24
CA GLU A 29 -16.60 3.38 0.92
C GLU A 29 -15.18 3.02 1.35
N PHE A 30 -14.21 3.56 0.61
CA PHE A 30 -12.82 3.60 1.02
C PHE A 30 -12.50 4.99 1.55
N VAL A 31 -11.83 5.06 2.70
CA VAL A 31 -11.50 6.31 3.37
C VAL A 31 -10.04 6.34 3.79
N LEU A 32 -9.44 7.52 3.71
CA LEU A 32 -8.19 7.82 4.42
C LEU A 32 -8.53 8.08 5.88
N VAL A 33 -7.76 7.48 6.78
CA VAL A 33 -7.93 7.69 8.22
C VAL A 33 -6.81 8.58 8.73
N ASP A 34 -7.17 9.73 9.28
CA ASP A 34 -6.24 10.65 9.91
C ASP A 34 -6.13 10.33 11.41
N CYS A 35 -5.00 9.74 11.78
CA CYS A 35 -4.63 9.39 13.14
C CYS A 35 -3.68 10.43 13.78
N GLY A 36 -3.38 11.54 13.11
CA GLY A 36 -2.39 12.53 13.57
C GLY A 36 -0.93 12.17 13.27
N TYR A 37 -0.69 11.08 12.55
CA TYR A 37 0.61 10.66 12.01
C TYR A 37 0.45 10.18 10.55
N ASP A 38 1.57 10.05 9.85
CA ASP A 38 1.60 9.46 8.50
C ASP A 38 1.15 7.99 8.58
N GLY A 39 0.05 7.65 7.90
CA GLY A 39 -0.38 6.26 7.77
C GLY A 39 0.59 5.42 6.92
N GLU A 40 0.33 4.11 6.86
CA GLU A 40 1.14 3.21 6.05
C GLU A 40 1.10 3.58 4.57
N ARG A 41 2.23 3.40 3.89
CA ARG A 41 2.31 3.51 2.44
C ARG A 41 3.25 2.47 1.86
N ILE A 42 2.98 2.09 0.61
CA ILE A 42 3.91 1.29 -0.18
C ILE A 42 4.35 2.08 -1.41
N GLU A 43 5.62 1.96 -1.76
CA GLU A 43 6.23 2.53 -2.94
C GLU A 43 6.81 1.38 -3.77
N THR A 44 6.31 1.24 -5.00
CA THR A 44 6.63 0.12 -5.87
C THR A 44 7.26 0.62 -7.14
N SER A 45 8.35 -0.03 -7.52
CA SER A 45 9.07 0.18 -8.77
C SER A 45 9.11 -1.13 -9.56
N ARG A 46 9.88 -1.19 -10.65
CA ARG A 46 10.04 -2.41 -11.44
C ARG A 46 10.83 -3.51 -10.73
N ASP A 47 11.66 -3.14 -9.75
CA ASP A 47 12.61 -4.06 -9.11
C ASP A 47 12.58 -4.01 -7.59
N SER A 48 11.77 -3.13 -6.99
CA SER A 48 11.70 -2.98 -5.54
C SER A 48 10.30 -2.64 -5.01
N ILE A 49 10.10 -2.98 -3.74
CA ILE A 49 8.94 -2.63 -2.93
C ILE A 49 9.48 -2.04 -1.64
N PHE A 50 9.16 -0.77 -1.39
CA PHE A 50 9.44 -0.09 -0.13
C PHE A 50 8.14 0.08 0.63
N GLU A 51 8.05 -0.46 1.84
CA GLU A 51 6.94 -0.20 2.74
C GLU A 51 7.39 0.78 3.82
N LYS A 52 6.61 1.82 4.00
CA LYS A 52 6.68 2.67 5.17
C LYS A 52 5.54 2.27 6.09
N GLY A 53 5.88 1.53 7.15
CA GLY A 53 4.95 1.19 8.22
C GLY A 53 4.78 2.36 9.20
N ILE A 54 3.94 2.18 10.20
CA ILE A 54 3.82 3.15 11.30
C ILE A 54 5.00 3.02 12.27
N MET A 55 5.51 1.80 12.47
CA MET A 55 6.62 1.49 13.39
C MET A 55 7.95 1.26 12.68
N GLU A 56 7.94 0.51 11.59
CA GLU A 56 9.15 0.11 10.87
C GLU A 56 8.97 0.26 9.36
N ASP A 57 10.07 0.59 8.69
CA ASP A 57 10.16 0.64 7.25
C ASP A 57 10.83 -0.64 6.73
N SER A 58 10.36 -1.15 5.61
CA SER A 58 10.92 -2.34 4.95
C SER A 58 11.27 -2.02 3.49
N ASN A 59 12.35 -2.61 2.98
CA ASN A 59 12.72 -2.50 1.57
C ASN A 59 13.07 -3.88 1.03
N MET A 60 12.37 -4.28 -0.04
CA MET A 60 12.48 -5.59 -0.63
C MET A 60 12.80 -5.48 -2.11
N LYS A 61 13.62 -6.40 -2.59
CA LYS A 61 13.87 -6.59 -4.03
C LYS A 61 12.81 -7.53 -4.60
N ILE A 62 12.30 -7.21 -5.77
CA ILE A 62 11.46 -8.10 -6.57
C ILE A 62 12.37 -9.11 -7.27
N ASP A 63 12.13 -10.40 -7.03
CA ASP A 63 12.83 -11.48 -7.72
C ASP A 63 12.24 -11.69 -9.12
N HIS A 64 10.92 -11.82 -9.20
CA HIS A 64 10.19 -11.93 -10.46
C HIS A 64 8.72 -11.52 -10.34
N ILE A 65 8.08 -11.30 -11.49
CA ILE A 65 6.69 -10.85 -11.60
C ILE A 65 5.89 -11.88 -12.38
N LYS A 66 4.67 -12.18 -11.92
CA LYS A 66 3.69 -12.98 -12.68
C LYS A 66 2.40 -12.18 -12.89
N GLN A 67 1.94 -12.14 -14.13
CA GLN A 67 0.66 -11.55 -14.48
C GLN A 67 -0.38 -12.64 -14.75
N SER A 68 -1.57 -12.45 -14.20
CA SER A 68 -2.73 -13.31 -14.39
C SER A 68 -3.96 -12.45 -14.69
N ASN A 69 -5.06 -13.07 -15.12
CA ASN A 69 -6.35 -12.37 -15.30
C ASN A 69 -6.84 -11.75 -13.99
N ASP A 70 -6.45 -12.33 -12.85
CA ASP A 70 -6.91 -11.93 -11.54
C ASP A 70 -6.00 -10.87 -10.88
N GLY A 71 -4.87 -10.49 -11.49
CA GLY A 71 -3.95 -9.50 -10.91
C GLY A 71 -2.47 -9.77 -11.21
N ILE A 72 -1.61 -8.95 -10.60
CA ILE A 72 -0.16 -8.98 -10.77
C ILE A 72 0.49 -9.38 -9.46
N SER A 73 1.27 -10.46 -9.44
CA SER A 73 2.05 -10.89 -8.26
C SER A 73 3.50 -10.48 -8.41
N LEU A 74 4.02 -9.76 -7.41
CA LEU A 74 5.41 -9.36 -7.25
C LEU A 74 6.03 -10.28 -6.20
N PHE A 75 6.86 -11.24 -6.61
CA PHE A 75 7.50 -12.18 -5.70
C PHE A 75 8.82 -11.61 -5.20
N THR A 76 9.06 -11.67 -3.89
CA THR A 76 10.31 -11.20 -3.26
C THR A 76 11.30 -12.34 -3.01
N ASP A 77 10.91 -13.58 -3.32
CA ASP A 77 11.79 -14.75 -3.32
C ASP A 77 11.50 -15.72 -4.46
N LYS A 78 12.51 -16.54 -4.80
CA LYS A 78 12.45 -17.53 -5.88
C LYS A 78 11.51 -18.71 -5.63
N LEU A 79 11.23 -19.00 -4.37
CA LEU A 79 10.37 -20.12 -3.97
C LEU A 79 8.89 -19.70 -3.94
N GLU A 80 8.60 -18.44 -4.26
CA GLU A 80 7.26 -17.85 -4.30
C GLU A 80 6.53 -17.91 -2.95
N LYS A 81 7.29 -17.92 -1.85
CA LYS A 81 6.73 -17.93 -0.49
C LYS A 81 6.31 -16.55 -0.02
N SER A 82 6.90 -15.50 -0.57
CA SER A 82 6.71 -14.11 -0.18
C SER A 82 6.32 -13.31 -1.41
N TYR A 83 5.19 -12.62 -1.33
CA TYR A 83 4.65 -11.90 -2.48
C TYR A 83 3.74 -10.74 -2.09
N TYR A 84 3.60 -9.84 -3.05
CA TYR A 84 2.62 -8.77 -3.09
C TYR A 84 1.75 -8.97 -4.32
N ARG A 85 0.47 -9.24 -4.12
CA ARG A 85 -0.47 -9.38 -5.22
C ARG A 85 -1.34 -8.15 -5.35
N PHE A 86 -1.11 -7.42 -6.43
CA PHE A 86 -1.86 -6.25 -6.83
C PHE A 86 -3.11 -6.62 -7.62
N GLN A 87 -4.24 -6.04 -7.23
CA GLN A 87 -5.52 -6.13 -7.94
C GLN A 87 -6.19 -4.75 -7.97
N TRP A 88 -6.72 -4.34 -9.12
CA TRP A 88 -7.58 -3.16 -9.19
C TRP A 88 -8.94 -3.45 -8.56
N ILE A 89 -9.42 -2.54 -7.71
CA ILE A 89 -10.77 -2.58 -7.17
C ILE A 89 -11.64 -1.50 -7.82
N ASP A 90 -11.09 -0.30 -7.97
CA ASP A 90 -11.71 0.82 -8.68
C ASP A 90 -10.60 1.59 -9.38
N LYS A 91 -10.33 1.24 -10.64
CA LYS A 91 -9.22 1.82 -11.43
C LYS A 91 -9.40 3.33 -11.64
N ASP A 92 -10.65 3.78 -11.81
CA ASP A 92 -10.96 5.19 -12.06
C ASP A 92 -10.68 6.06 -10.83
N LYS A 93 -10.86 5.50 -9.62
CA LYS A 93 -10.48 6.16 -8.36
C LYS A 93 -9.05 5.84 -7.90
N GLY A 94 -8.31 5.03 -8.64
CA GLY A 94 -6.96 4.62 -8.27
C GLY A 94 -6.91 3.72 -7.05
N ILE A 95 -7.96 2.94 -6.76
CA ILE A 95 -8.04 2.06 -5.58
C ILE A 95 -7.67 0.64 -5.97
N SER A 96 -6.78 0.06 -5.16
CA SER A 96 -6.25 -1.28 -5.33
C SER A 96 -6.35 -2.09 -4.05
N LYS A 97 -6.43 -3.41 -4.22
CA LYS A 97 -6.29 -4.41 -3.18
C LYS A 97 -4.90 -5.04 -3.32
N TRP A 98 -4.28 -5.27 -2.17
CA TRP A 98 -2.98 -5.90 -2.05
C TRP A 98 -3.08 -7.09 -1.10
N GLU A 99 -2.80 -8.28 -1.61
CA GLU A 99 -2.60 -9.49 -0.80
C GLU A 99 -1.11 -9.64 -0.53
N ILE A 100 -0.71 -9.63 0.74
CA ILE A 100 0.70 -9.60 1.17
C ILE A 100 0.97 -10.85 1.99
N THR A 101 1.96 -11.62 1.59
CA THR A 101 2.42 -12.81 2.32
C THR A 101 3.94 -12.75 2.49
N TYR A 102 4.40 -13.12 3.69
CA TYR A 102 5.82 -13.23 4.02
C TYR A 102 6.17 -14.68 4.39
N ASP A 103 7.17 -15.27 3.73
CA ASP A 103 7.69 -16.62 4.00
C ASP A 103 6.60 -17.72 4.18
N GLY A 104 5.55 -17.67 3.36
CA GLY A 104 4.46 -18.65 3.38
C GLY A 104 3.56 -18.57 4.61
N SER A 105 3.62 -17.48 5.37
CA SER A 105 2.72 -17.18 6.48
C SER A 105 1.30 -16.83 6.02
N SER A 106 0.42 -16.46 6.95
CA SER A 106 -0.92 -15.99 6.63
C SER A 106 -0.88 -14.75 5.72
N THR A 107 -1.72 -14.74 4.69
CA THR A 107 -1.90 -13.59 3.81
C THR A 107 -2.67 -12.47 4.51
N VAL A 108 -2.11 -11.26 4.51
CA VAL A 108 -2.79 -10.05 4.95
C VAL A 108 -3.37 -9.33 3.73
N VAL A 109 -4.60 -8.86 3.83
CA VAL A 109 -5.25 -8.07 2.78
C VAL A 109 -5.30 -6.61 3.20
N LYS A 110 -4.73 -5.73 2.38
CA LYS A 110 -4.77 -4.28 2.56
C LYS A 110 -5.30 -3.59 1.31
N TYR A 111 -5.81 -2.39 1.47
CA TYR A 111 -6.32 -1.57 0.37
C TYR A 111 -5.57 -0.25 0.33
N PHE A 112 -5.28 0.20 -0.88
CA PHE A 112 -4.51 1.43 -1.07
C PHE A 112 -5.08 2.27 -2.21
N VAL A 113 -4.96 3.59 -2.07
CA VAL A 113 -5.17 4.54 -3.16
C VAL A 113 -3.84 5.00 -3.72
N ASN A 114 -3.73 5.10 -5.04
CA ASN A 114 -2.58 5.74 -5.66
C ASN A 114 -2.45 7.20 -5.18
N LYS A 115 -1.25 7.64 -4.81
CA LYS A 115 -0.99 9.00 -4.33
C LYS A 115 -1.43 10.09 -5.32
N LEU A 116 -1.50 9.80 -6.61
CA LEU A 116 -2.03 10.74 -7.61
C LEU A 116 -3.55 10.94 -7.50
N ASN A 117 -4.26 10.02 -6.86
CA ASN A 117 -5.73 10.03 -6.73
C ASN A 117 -6.20 10.23 -5.28
N PHE A 118 -5.30 10.41 -4.30
CA PHE A 118 -5.71 10.49 -2.89
C PHE A 118 -6.74 11.60 -2.60
N LYS A 119 -6.71 12.71 -3.35
CA LYS A 119 -7.65 13.84 -3.20
C LYS A 119 -9.10 13.47 -3.52
N SER A 120 -9.35 12.41 -4.30
CA SER A 120 -10.71 11.92 -4.55
C SER A 120 -11.22 10.99 -3.44
N ILE A 121 -10.38 10.67 -2.45
CA ILE A 121 -10.74 9.82 -1.32
C ILE A 121 -11.08 10.70 -0.13
N LYS A 122 -12.22 10.42 0.49
CA LYS A 122 -12.66 11.09 1.71
C LYS A 122 -11.69 10.79 2.85
N THR A 123 -11.28 11.82 3.58
CA THR A 123 -10.51 11.69 4.81
C THR A 123 -11.44 11.80 6.00
N ILE A 124 -11.28 10.92 6.98
CA ILE A 124 -12.01 10.95 8.25
C ILE A 124 -11.02 10.96 9.41
N LYS A 125 -11.44 11.51 10.56
CA LYS A 125 -10.68 11.34 11.81
C LYS A 125 -10.77 9.89 12.28
N GLY A 126 -9.64 9.31 12.63
CA GLY A 126 -9.59 7.95 13.16
C GLY A 126 -10.13 7.84 14.59
N THR A 127 -10.63 6.66 14.92
CA THR A 127 -10.98 6.27 16.29
C THR A 127 -9.83 5.49 16.92
N LYS A 128 -9.96 5.13 18.20
CA LYS A 128 -8.99 4.24 18.88
C LYS A 128 -8.86 2.87 18.21
N GLU A 129 -9.89 2.40 17.51
CA GLU A 129 -9.86 1.13 16.79
C GLU A 129 -9.12 1.24 15.45
N ASP A 130 -9.08 2.44 14.87
CA ASP A 130 -8.42 2.67 13.58
C ASP A 130 -6.93 3.03 13.72
N CYS A 131 -6.54 3.57 14.87
CA CYS A 131 -5.25 4.21 15.09
C CYS A 131 -4.45 3.48 16.15
N ILE A 132 -3.17 3.25 15.89
CA ILE A 132 -2.19 2.87 16.91
C ILE A 132 -2.21 3.91 18.04
N THR A 133 -2.42 3.42 19.25
CA THR A 133 -2.40 4.18 20.50
C THR A 133 -1.17 3.80 21.32
N SER A 134 -0.88 4.56 22.38
CA SER A 134 0.20 4.24 23.32
C SER A 134 0.04 2.89 24.03
N GLU A 135 -1.18 2.34 24.06
CA GLU A 135 -1.47 1.01 24.63
C GLU A 135 -1.02 -0.13 23.71
N ASP A 136 -0.83 0.16 22.41
CA ASP A 136 -0.38 -0.81 21.40
C ASP A 136 1.14 -0.94 21.33
N VAL A 137 1.87 -0.14 22.13
CA VAL A 137 3.33 -0.10 22.19
C VAL A 137 3.76 -0.62 23.57
N GLY A 138 4.13 -1.90 23.70
CA GLY A 138 4.77 -2.44 24.91
C GLY A 138 6.21 -1.90 25.01
N ASP A 139 6.80 -1.58 26.17
CA ASP A 139 6.49 -1.90 27.57
C ASP A 139 6.15 -0.64 28.39
N SER A 140 5.14 -0.74 29.26
CA SER A 140 5.18 0.00 30.52
C SER A 140 6.27 -0.61 31.39
N VAL A 141 7.51 -0.12 31.26
CA VAL A 141 8.57 -0.37 32.23
C VAL A 141 8.09 0.11 33.59
N ASN A 142 7.67 -0.84 34.41
CA ASN A 142 7.33 -0.59 35.80
C ASN A 142 8.66 -0.45 36.56
N ASP A 143 9.32 0.69 36.43
CA ASP A 143 10.46 1.09 37.27
C ASP A 143 9.94 1.38 38.68
N SER A 144 9.69 0.32 39.44
CA SER A 144 9.53 0.39 40.89
C SER A 144 10.64 -0.46 41.51
N MET A 145 11.77 0.19 41.78
CA MET A 145 12.72 -0.23 42.82
C MET A 145 12.30 0.35 44.17
#